data_AF-A0A350ASD1-F1
#
_entry.id   AF-A0A350ASD1-F1
#
_cell.length_a   1.000
_cell.length_b   1.000
_cell.length_c   1.000
_cell.angle_alpha   90.00
_cell.angle_beta   90.00
_cell.angle_gamma   90.00
#
_symmetry.space_group_name_H-M   'P 1'
#
loop_
_entity.id
_entity.type
_entity.pdbx_description
1 polymer ?
#
loop_
_entity_poly.entity_id
_entity_poly.type
_entity_poly.pdbx_seq_one_letter_code
_entity_poly.pdbx_strand_id
1 'polypeptide(L)'
;MKKLSLLIAATTASILHADQGYFNNAYVVLDKGSGDQFHQIVTGTTPGANAGGGVNLDTSSDLGNPDFTALGSFSTVTDTFNLAGFEVTTFSNGSDEAFDAELYYRVFKDGETPGAYTSAFVDTTQEDLGSDNEKWQVTGGTIDLLSGITTTGNYNLEIYIENGSNTTGAFYAFGTNPIGTFTISAVPEPSSFALLAGIAAFGYIAIRKRR
;
A
#
# COMPACT_ATOMS: atom_id res chain seq x y z
N MET A 1 -39.29 -16.38 -64.21
CA MET A 1 -38.31 -16.92 -63.25
C MET A 1 -37.81 -15.77 -62.37
N LYS A 2 -38.30 -15.63 -61.14
CA LYS A 2 -37.84 -14.59 -60.20
C LYS A 2 -36.61 -15.12 -59.46
N LYS A 3 -35.46 -14.45 -59.62
CA LYS A 3 -34.25 -14.74 -58.84
C LYS A 3 -34.46 -14.24 -57.41
N LEU A 4 -34.44 -15.15 -56.44
CA LEU A 4 -34.44 -14.83 -55.03
C LEU A 4 -32.98 -14.67 -54.60
N SER A 5 -32.54 -13.43 -54.38
CA SER A 5 -31.19 -13.15 -53.87
C SER A 5 -31.22 -13.28 -52.35
N LEU A 6 -30.52 -14.29 -51.83
CA LEU A 6 -30.34 -14.51 -50.40
C LEU A 6 -29.29 -13.53 -49.88
N LEU A 7 -29.72 -12.54 -49.08
CA LEU A 7 -28.82 -11.61 -48.40
C LEU A 7 -28.41 -12.26 -47.07
N ILE A 8 -27.18 -12.80 -47.00
CA ILE A 8 -26.60 -13.31 -45.75
C ILE A 8 -26.06 -12.10 -44.99
N ALA A 9 -26.77 -11.67 -43.95
CA ALA A 9 -26.24 -10.71 -42.99
C ALA A 9 -25.18 -11.41 -42.12
N ALA A 10 -23.90 -11.18 -42.42
CA ALA A 10 -22.82 -11.56 -41.53
C ALA A 10 -22.89 -10.68 -40.28
N THR A 11 -23.51 -11.20 -39.22
CA THR A 11 -23.40 -10.62 -37.88
C THR A 11 -21.99 -10.95 -37.40
N THR A 12 -21.13 -9.95 -37.33
CA THR A 12 -19.89 -10.05 -36.57
C THR A 12 -20.27 -10.28 -35.11
N ALA A 13 -20.19 -11.51 -34.64
CA ALA A 13 -20.13 -11.77 -33.21
C ALA A 13 -18.87 -11.07 -32.71
N SER A 14 -19.03 -9.97 -31.98
CA SER A 14 -17.98 -9.50 -31.11
C SER A 14 -17.74 -10.63 -30.12
N ILE A 15 -16.60 -11.30 -30.23
CA ILE A 15 -16.11 -12.15 -29.15
C ILE A 15 -16.02 -11.20 -27.96
N LEU A 16 -16.86 -11.40 -26.94
CA LEU A 16 -16.61 -10.75 -25.66
C LEU A 16 -15.24 -11.29 -25.23
N HIS A 17 -14.23 -10.43 -25.29
CA HIS A 17 -12.95 -10.74 -24.69
C HIS A 17 -13.20 -10.81 -23.18
N ALA A 18 -12.70 -11.87 -22.55
CA ALA A 18 -12.58 -11.89 -21.11
C ALA A 18 -11.70 -10.70 -20.70
N ASP A 19 -12.11 -10.00 -19.64
CA ASP A 19 -11.44 -8.82 -19.11
C ASP A 19 -11.47 -8.88 -17.59
N GLN A 20 -10.41 -8.34 -16.98
CA GLN A 20 -10.25 -8.26 -15.55
C GLN A 20 -9.51 -6.99 -15.16
N GLY A 21 -9.67 -6.59 -13.91
CA GLY A 21 -8.91 -5.49 -13.36
C GLY A 21 -9.45 -4.99 -12.03
N TYR A 22 -8.87 -3.90 -11.57
CA TYR A 22 -9.36 -3.20 -10.39
C TYR A 22 -10.59 -2.37 -10.75
N PHE A 23 -11.64 -2.49 -9.94
CA PHE A 23 -12.77 -1.57 -9.97
C PHE A 23 -12.90 -0.94 -8.58
N ASN A 24 -13.37 0.30 -8.49
CA ASN A 24 -13.37 1.07 -7.24
C ASN A 24 -11.98 1.28 -6.62
N ASN A 25 -11.91 1.42 -5.30
CA ASN A 25 -10.73 1.90 -4.60
C ASN A 25 -9.92 0.73 -4.03
N ALA A 26 -8.60 0.89 -4.02
CA ALA A 26 -7.72 0.04 -3.22
C ALA A 26 -7.25 0.82 -1.98
N TYR A 27 -7.17 0.13 -0.85
CA TYR A 27 -6.78 0.68 0.43
C TYR A 27 -5.64 -0.12 1.04
N VAL A 28 -4.76 0.57 1.75
CA VAL A 28 -3.86 -0.03 2.73
C VAL A 28 -4.35 0.29 4.13
N VAL A 29 -4.21 -0.64 5.06
CA VAL A 29 -4.55 -0.44 6.46
C VAL A 29 -3.27 -0.16 7.25
N LEU A 30 -3.22 0.98 7.91
CA LEU A 30 -2.11 1.40 8.76
C LEU A 30 -2.60 1.59 10.20
N ASP A 31 -1.85 1.09 11.18
CA ASP A 31 -2.05 1.40 12.60
C ASP A 31 -0.89 2.25 13.10
N LYS A 32 -1.20 3.49 13.50
CA LYS A 32 -0.24 4.49 13.99
C LYS A 32 -0.24 4.59 15.53
N GLY A 33 -0.66 3.52 16.22
CA GLY A 33 -0.83 3.47 17.68
C GLY A 33 -2.22 3.89 18.16
N SER A 34 -3.18 4.05 17.24
CA SER A 34 -4.57 4.43 17.53
C SER A 34 -5.60 3.45 16.95
N GLY A 35 -5.13 2.30 16.48
CA GLY A 35 -5.94 1.33 15.74
C GLY A 35 -5.90 1.56 14.24
N ASP A 36 -6.44 0.57 13.52
CA ASP A 36 -6.45 0.46 12.07
C ASP A 36 -7.11 1.67 11.38
N GLN A 37 -6.42 2.24 10.39
CA GLN A 37 -6.89 3.32 9.53
C GLN A 37 -6.74 2.91 8.07
N PHE A 38 -7.78 3.10 7.26
CA PHE A 38 -7.77 2.79 5.83
C PHE A 38 -7.28 4.01 5.05
N HIS A 39 -6.15 3.86 4.38
CA HIS A 39 -5.57 4.85 3.50
C HIS A 39 -5.76 4.42 2.04
N GLN A 40 -6.43 5.25 1.24
CA GLN A 40 -6.64 4.94 -0.17
C GLN A 40 -5.32 5.07 -0.95
N ILE A 41 -4.99 4.06 -1.76
CA ILE A 41 -3.78 4.04 -2.61
C ILE A 41 -4.08 4.05 -4.11
N VAL A 42 -5.28 3.62 -4.52
CA VAL A 42 -5.75 3.70 -5.91
C VAL A 42 -7.19 4.23 -5.93
N THR A 43 -7.47 5.14 -6.86
CA THR A 43 -8.84 5.54 -7.20
C THR A 43 -9.24 4.83 -8.47
N GLY A 44 -10.18 3.89 -8.39
CA GLY A 44 -10.69 3.23 -9.59
C GLY A 44 -11.51 4.18 -10.42
N THR A 45 -11.56 3.89 -11.72
CA THR A 45 -12.64 4.38 -12.57
C THR A 45 -13.79 3.38 -12.56
N THR A 46 -14.96 3.81 -13.05
CA THR A 46 -16.20 3.03 -13.06
C THR A 46 -16.03 1.61 -13.62
N PRO A 47 -16.78 0.61 -13.10
CA PRO A 47 -16.79 -0.75 -13.64
C PRO A 47 -16.98 -0.76 -15.16
N GLY A 48 -16.12 -1.48 -15.89
CA GLY A 48 -16.23 -1.66 -17.34
C GLY A 48 -15.41 -0.69 -18.21
N ALA A 49 -14.54 0.13 -17.63
CA ALA A 49 -13.45 0.73 -18.40
C ALA A 49 -12.41 -0.36 -18.70
N ASN A 50 -12.54 -1.02 -19.86
CA ASN A 50 -11.62 -2.06 -20.37
C ASN A 50 -10.17 -1.79 -19.92
N ALA A 51 -9.67 -2.57 -18.98
CA ALA A 51 -8.24 -2.66 -18.69
C ALA A 51 -7.63 -3.84 -19.46
N GLY A 52 -8.17 -4.09 -20.67
CA GLY A 52 -7.68 -5.11 -21.59
C GLY A 52 -6.19 -4.92 -21.85
N GLY A 53 -5.38 -5.75 -21.18
CA GLY A 53 -3.94 -5.83 -21.33
C GLY A 53 -3.17 -4.88 -20.41
N GLY A 54 -2.88 -5.33 -19.19
CA GLY A 54 -1.75 -4.83 -18.37
C GLY A 54 -1.65 -3.32 -18.21
N VAL A 55 -2.78 -2.61 -18.18
CA VAL A 55 -2.78 -1.15 -18.01
C VAL A 55 -2.64 -0.88 -16.52
N ASN A 56 -1.47 -0.37 -16.12
CA ASN A 56 -1.25 0.33 -14.86
C ASN A 56 -2.44 1.23 -14.59
N LEU A 57 -3.22 0.92 -13.55
CA LEU A 57 -4.34 1.76 -13.17
C LEU A 57 -3.76 3.09 -12.66
N ASP A 58 -3.81 4.07 -13.55
CA ASP A 58 -3.64 5.51 -13.37
C ASP A 58 -2.26 6.14 -13.67
N THR A 59 -2.19 6.81 -14.83
CA THR A 59 -1.15 7.79 -15.20
C THR A 59 -1.67 9.23 -15.13
N SER A 60 -2.84 9.46 -14.54
CA SER A 60 -3.43 10.77 -14.37
C SER A 60 -3.07 11.32 -12.99
N SER A 61 -2.25 12.37 -12.99
CA SER A 61 -1.81 13.11 -11.80
C SER A 61 -2.95 13.88 -11.09
N ASP A 62 -4.21 13.46 -11.22
CA ASP A 62 -5.36 14.35 -11.04
C ASP A 62 -6.60 13.71 -10.39
N LEU A 63 -6.40 12.76 -9.45
CA LEU A 63 -7.46 12.32 -8.53
C LEU A 63 -6.94 12.39 -7.09
N GLY A 64 -6.98 13.60 -6.54
CA GLY A 64 -6.55 13.89 -5.17
C GLY A 64 -7.29 13.06 -4.12
N ASN A 65 -6.61 12.05 -3.57
CA ASN A 65 -6.85 11.63 -2.19
C ASN A 65 -5.54 11.76 -1.38
N PRO A 66 -5.37 12.82 -0.56
CA PRO A 66 -4.12 13.14 0.12
C PRO A 66 -3.79 12.26 1.35
N ASP A 67 -4.56 11.23 1.69
CA ASP A 67 -4.37 10.51 2.96
C ASP A 67 -3.12 9.60 3.00
N PHE A 68 -2.56 9.21 1.86
CA PHE A 68 -1.33 8.40 1.81
C PHE A 68 -0.05 9.22 1.53
N THR A 69 -0.04 10.54 1.76
CA THR A 69 1.12 11.40 1.46
C THR A 69 1.92 11.82 2.69
N ALA A 70 1.24 12.04 3.83
CA ALA A 70 1.86 12.48 5.09
C ALA A 70 1.38 11.60 6.25
N LEU A 71 2.16 10.56 6.57
CA LEU A 71 1.79 9.52 7.53
C LEU A 71 2.10 9.90 8.98
N GLY A 72 2.92 10.94 9.20
CA GLY A 72 3.12 11.56 10.51
C GLY A 72 4.57 11.64 10.96
N SER A 73 4.76 11.74 12.28
CA SER A 73 6.07 11.73 12.94
C SER A 73 6.07 10.64 14.00
N PHE A 74 7.13 9.85 14.02
CA PHE A 74 7.27 8.70 14.89
C PHE A 74 8.59 8.74 15.64
N SER A 75 8.57 8.15 16.83
CA SER A 75 9.72 7.78 17.64
C SER A 75 9.84 6.26 17.61
N THR A 76 11.00 5.74 17.19
CA THR A 76 11.28 4.30 17.14
C THR A 76 11.36 3.65 18.52
N VAL A 77 11.20 4.42 19.61
CA VAL A 77 11.25 3.94 20.99
C VAL A 77 9.88 3.91 21.66
N THR A 78 9.00 4.85 21.31
CA THR A 78 7.73 5.05 22.04
C THR A 78 6.51 4.76 21.20
N ASP A 79 6.64 4.84 19.88
CA ASP A 79 5.51 4.79 18.98
C ASP A 79 5.48 3.44 18.26
N THR A 80 4.31 3.15 17.73
CA THR A 80 4.07 1.98 16.88
C THR A 80 3.55 2.47 15.55
N PHE A 81 4.09 1.92 14.47
CA PHE A 81 3.58 2.19 13.14
C PHE A 81 3.58 0.89 12.34
N ASN A 82 2.41 0.29 12.25
CA ASN A 82 2.22 -1.02 11.67
C ASN A 82 1.50 -0.93 10.31
N LEU A 83 1.97 -1.74 9.37
CA LEU A 83 1.19 -2.15 8.22
C LEU A 83 0.26 -3.27 8.67
N ALA A 84 -1.03 -2.95 8.73
CA ALA A 84 -2.07 -3.78 9.33
C ALA A 84 -2.92 -4.54 8.30
N GLY A 85 -2.76 -4.27 7.01
CA GLY A 85 -3.55 -4.97 5.99
C GLY A 85 -3.73 -4.19 4.71
N PHE A 86 -4.66 -4.66 3.89
CA PHE A 86 -5.12 -4.00 2.68
C PHE A 86 -6.53 -4.47 2.30
N GLU A 87 -7.16 -3.70 1.42
CA GLU A 87 -8.40 -4.07 0.75
C GLU A 87 -8.29 -3.69 -0.72
N VAL A 88 -8.69 -4.59 -1.60
CA VAL A 88 -8.76 -4.31 -3.03
C VAL A 88 -9.93 -5.05 -3.66
N THR A 89 -10.57 -4.42 -4.64
CA THR A 89 -11.69 -4.97 -5.37
C THR A 89 -11.33 -5.21 -6.83
N THR A 90 -11.60 -6.43 -7.31
CA THR A 90 -11.29 -6.88 -8.67
C THR A 90 -12.54 -7.36 -9.39
N PHE A 91 -12.64 -7.09 -10.68
CA PHE A 91 -13.67 -7.68 -11.52
C PHE A 91 -13.05 -8.71 -12.46
N SER A 92 -13.80 -9.74 -12.78
CA SER A 92 -13.35 -10.90 -13.55
C SER A 92 -14.49 -11.43 -14.42
N ASN A 93 -14.50 -11.11 -15.71
CA ASN A 93 -15.58 -11.55 -16.60
C ASN A 93 -15.16 -12.68 -17.56
N GLY A 94 -16.13 -13.49 -17.98
CA GLY A 94 -15.90 -14.54 -18.97
C GLY A 94 -15.08 -15.71 -18.41
N SER A 95 -13.85 -15.89 -18.91
CA SER A 95 -12.93 -16.94 -18.46
C SER A 95 -11.78 -16.42 -17.59
N ASP A 96 -11.73 -15.10 -17.37
CA ASP A 96 -10.70 -14.46 -16.55
C ASP A 96 -11.11 -14.57 -15.09
N GLU A 97 -10.18 -14.98 -14.23
CA GLU A 97 -10.38 -15.10 -12.79
C GLU A 97 -9.16 -14.53 -12.06
N ALA A 98 -9.40 -13.64 -11.10
CA ALA A 98 -8.41 -13.29 -10.09
C ALA A 98 -8.38 -14.41 -9.05
N PHE A 99 -7.19 -14.90 -8.70
CA PHE A 99 -7.06 -16.04 -7.77
C PHE A 99 -6.27 -15.71 -6.50
N ASP A 100 -5.58 -14.58 -6.47
CA ASP A 100 -4.93 -14.05 -5.29
C ASP A 100 -4.87 -12.53 -5.32
N ALA A 101 -4.52 -11.96 -4.16
CA ALA A 101 -4.05 -10.60 -4.01
C ALA A 101 -2.90 -10.62 -3.00
N GLU A 102 -1.85 -9.87 -3.27
CA GLU A 102 -0.65 -9.79 -2.44
C GLU A 102 -0.18 -8.35 -2.29
N LEU A 103 0.13 -7.93 -1.07
CA LEU A 103 0.68 -6.61 -0.81
C LEU A 103 2.20 -6.66 -0.69
N TYR A 104 2.83 -5.72 -1.37
CA TYR A 104 4.26 -5.48 -1.37
C TYR A 104 4.57 -4.09 -0.82
N TYR A 105 5.59 -3.98 0.01
CA TYR A 105 6.01 -2.72 0.60
C TYR A 105 7.52 -2.57 0.68
N ARG A 106 7.99 -1.32 0.80
CA ARG A 106 9.36 -1.01 1.21
C ARG A 106 9.40 0.30 1.97
N VAL A 107 10.34 0.37 2.92
CA VAL A 107 10.63 1.58 3.69
C VAL A 107 12.08 1.97 3.42
N PHE A 108 12.32 3.24 3.11
CA PHE A 108 13.67 3.75 2.86
C PHE A 108 13.80 5.22 3.26
N LYS A 109 15.02 5.65 3.55
CA LYS A 109 15.29 7.04 3.94
C LYS A 109 15.22 7.95 2.72
N ASP A 110 14.71 9.16 2.92
CA ASP A 110 14.67 10.16 1.85
C ASP A 110 16.09 10.50 1.37
N GLY A 111 16.25 10.56 0.05
CA GLY A 111 17.55 10.73 -0.62
C GLY A 111 18.41 9.47 -0.75
N GLU A 112 17.98 8.31 -0.23
CA GLU A 112 18.65 7.03 -0.46
C GLU A 112 18.04 6.25 -1.64
N THR A 113 18.83 5.38 -2.27
CA THR A 113 18.34 4.48 -3.31
C THR A 113 17.43 3.43 -2.68
N PRO A 114 16.16 3.31 -3.11
CA PRO A 114 15.24 2.30 -2.56
C PRO A 114 15.73 0.87 -2.79
N GLY A 115 15.58 0.01 -1.78
CA GLY A 115 15.82 -1.42 -1.90
C GLY A 115 14.72 -2.18 -2.64
N ALA A 116 14.79 -3.52 -2.62
CA ALA A 116 13.73 -4.39 -3.12
C ALA A 116 12.48 -4.30 -2.24
N TYR A 117 11.31 -4.58 -2.82
CA TYR A 117 10.07 -4.74 -2.06
C TYR A 117 10.08 -6.03 -1.23
N THR A 118 9.37 -5.97 -0.11
CA THR A 118 9.07 -7.11 0.77
C THR A 118 7.59 -7.45 0.62
N SER A 119 7.27 -8.74 0.53
CA SER A 119 5.89 -9.22 0.59
C SER A 119 5.39 -9.22 2.05
N ALA A 120 4.17 -8.75 2.27
CA ALA A 120 3.56 -8.60 3.59
C ALA A 120 2.39 -9.56 3.83
N PHE A 121 1.56 -9.77 2.82
CA PHE A 121 0.27 -10.46 2.95
C PHE A 121 -0.02 -11.26 1.69
N VAL A 122 0.08 -12.58 1.78
CA VAL A 122 -0.22 -13.54 0.71
C VAL A 122 -1.49 -14.31 1.09
N ASP A 123 -2.22 -14.87 0.12
CA ASP A 123 -3.38 -15.74 0.32
C ASP A 123 -4.52 -15.06 1.10
N THR A 124 -4.97 -13.92 0.58
CA THR A 124 -6.03 -13.12 1.22
C THR A 124 -7.41 -13.74 1.11
N THR A 125 -8.33 -13.28 1.97
CA THR A 125 -9.71 -13.77 1.93
C THR A 125 -10.46 -13.12 0.77
N GLN A 126 -10.96 -13.95 -0.14
CA GLN A 126 -11.86 -13.57 -1.22
C GLN A 126 -13.31 -13.49 -0.71
N GLU A 127 -13.97 -12.37 -1.01
CA GLU A 127 -15.41 -12.16 -0.81
C GLU A 127 -16.07 -11.91 -2.17
N ASP A 128 -17.02 -12.74 -2.55
CA ASP A 128 -17.84 -12.55 -3.76
C ASP A 128 -18.84 -11.41 -3.53
N LEU A 129 -18.72 -10.34 -4.32
CA LEU A 129 -19.60 -9.17 -4.30
C LEU A 129 -20.73 -9.27 -5.34
N GLY A 130 -20.74 -10.34 -6.15
CA GLY A 130 -21.69 -10.61 -7.21
C GLY A 130 -21.43 -9.80 -8.49
N SER A 131 -22.02 -10.26 -9.59
CA SER A 131 -21.80 -9.69 -10.93
C SER A 131 -20.31 -9.64 -11.31
N ASP A 132 -19.63 -10.76 -11.12
CA ASP A 132 -18.22 -10.93 -11.50
C ASP A 132 -17.25 -10.01 -10.73
N ASN A 133 -17.66 -9.55 -9.54
CA ASN A 133 -16.89 -8.67 -8.68
C ASN A 133 -16.45 -9.38 -7.41
N GLU A 134 -15.22 -9.13 -7.00
CA GLU A 134 -14.59 -9.78 -5.86
C GLU A 134 -13.88 -8.74 -5.01
N LYS A 135 -13.80 -9.01 -3.71
CA LYS A 135 -13.00 -8.24 -2.76
C LYS A 135 -11.97 -9.13 -2.11
N TRP A 136 -10.76 -8.63 -2.04
CA TRP A 136 -9.63 -9.25 -1.37
C TRP A 136 -9.24 -8.37 -0.20
N GLN A 137 -9.16 -8.96 1.00
CA GLN A 137 -8.81 -8.18 2.18
C GLN A 137 -7.98 -8.97 3.18
N VAL A 138 -7.11 -8.24 3.87
CA VAL A 138 -6.45 -8.62 5.11
C VAL A 138 -6.56 -7.45 6.07
N THR A 139 -6.86 -7.74 7.33
CA THR A 139 -6.91 -6.76 8.43
C THR A 139 -6.27 -7.36 9.68
N GLY A 140 -5.79 -6.53 10.60
CA GLY A 140 -5.18 -7.00 11.86
C GLY A 140 -3.77 -7.58 11.71
N GLY A 141 -3.08 -7.29 10.62
CA GLY A 141 -1.65 -7.51 10.47
C GLY A 141 -0.82 -6.65 11.44
N THR A 142 0.44 -7.03 11.68
CA THR A 142 1.30 -6.38 12.68
C THR A 142 2.72 -6.15 12.17
N ILE A 143 2.88 -5.83 10.89
CA ILE A 143 4.20 -5.60 10.31
C ILE A 143 4.69 -4.22 10.77
N ASP A 144 5.70 -4.22 11.63
CA ASP A 144 6.31 -2.98 12.15
C ASP A 144 7.15 -2.28 11.08
N LEU A 145 6.68 -1.12 10.62
CA LEU A 145 7.32 -0.28 9.61
C LEU A 145 8.48 0.55 10.18
N LEU A 146 8.63 0.62 11.50
CA LEU A 146 9.76 1.28 12.17
C LEU A 146 10.93 0.32 12.40
N SER A 147 10.72 -0.97 12.20
CA SER A 147 11.72 -2.01 12.41
C SER A 147 12.98 -1.75 11.58
N GLY A 148 14.14 -1.76 12.24
CA GLY A 148 15.45 -1.53 11.60
C GLY A 148 15.80 -0.05 11.34
N ILE A 149 14.89 0.89 11.59
CA ILE A 149 15.19 2.32 11.51
C ILE A 149 16.00 2.76 12.73
N THR A 150 17.25 3.19 12.50
CA THR A 150 18.18 3.60 13.57
C THR A 150 18.57 5.08 13.52
N THR A 151 18.16 5.80 12.47
CA THR A 151 18.53 7.21 12.29
C THR A 151 17.30 8.09 12.15
N THR A 152 17.45 9.34 12.58
CA THR A 152 16.42 10.37 12.42
C THR A 152 16.39 10.91 10.99
N GLY A 153 15.24 11.42 10.57
CA GLY A 153 15.07 12.06 9.26
C GLY A 153 13.74 11.73 8.61
N ASN A 154 13.61 12.07 7.33
CA ASN A 154 12.43 11.75 6.53
C ASN A 154 12.59 10.36 5.94
N TYR A 155 11.50 9.61 5.91
CA TYR A 155 11.39 8.28 5.35
C TYR A 155 10.20 8.21 4.40
N ASN A 156 10.34 7.32 3.42
CA ASN A 156 9.35 7.02 2.41
C ASN A 156 8.85 5.59 2.65
N LEU A 157 7.53 5.42 2.62
CA LEU A 157 6.83 4.15 2.55
C LEU A 157 6.23 4.01 1.16
N GLU A 158 6.67 2.99 0.44
CA GLU A 158 6.11 2.62 -0.86
C GLU A 158 5.35 1.31 -0.78
N ILE A 159 4.18 1.28 -1.40
CA ILE A 159 3.28 0.12 -1.37
C ILE A 159 2.65 -0.12 -2.74
N TYR A 160 2.47 -1.38 -3.09
CA TYR A 160 1.55 -1.78 -4.16
C TYR A 160 0.86 -3.09 -3.82
N ILE A 161 -0.24 -3.35 -4.51
CA ILE A 161 -0.94 -4.64 -4.45
C ILE A 161 -0.83 -5.29 -5.81
N GLU A 162 -0.52 -6.58 -5.82
CA GLU A 162 -0.48 -7.44 -7.00
C GLU A 162 -1.63 -8.43 -6.93
N ASN A 163 -2.31 -8.66 -8.05
CA ASN A 163 -3.32 -9.70 -8.18
C ASN A 163 -2.93 -10.65 -9.31
N GLY A 164 -2.89 -11.94 -9.00
CA GLY A 164 -2.67 -13.03 -9.92
C GLY A 164 -3.87 -13.27 -10.83
N SER A 165 -3.58 -13.63 -12.08
CA SER A 165 -4.55 -13.82 -13.14
C SER A 165 -4.28 -15.10 -13.92
N ASN A 166 -5.34 -15.84 -14.25
CA ASN A 166 -5.26 -17.07 -15.05
C ASN A 166 -5.05 -16.83 -16.56
N THR A 167 -5.20 -15.61 -17.07
CA THR A 167 -5.19 -15.31 -18.51
C THR A 167 -4.27 -14.18 -18.95
N THR A 168 -3.97 -13.20 -18.08
CA THR A 168 -3.28 -11.97 -18.50
C THR A 168 -1.99 -11.69 -17.73
N GLY A 169 -1.61 -12.55 -16.78
CA GLY A 169 -0.49 -12.32 -15.87
C GLY A 169 -0.84 -11.31 -14.77
N ALA A 170 0.08 -11.08 -13.85
CA ALA A 170 -0.19 -10.25 -12.67
C ALA A 170 -0.55 -8.79 -13.02
N PHE A 171 -1.50 -8.22 -12.28
CA PHE A 171 -1.88 -6.81 -12.38
C PHE A 171 -1.56 -6.07 -11.09
N TYR A 172 -1.18 -4.80 -11.22
CA TYR A 172 -0.69 -4.01 -10.10
C TYR A 172 -1.57 -2.79 -9.82
N ALA A 173 -1.96 -2.63 -8.56
CA ALA A 173 -2.61 -1.43 -8.06
C ALA A 173 -1.51 -0.46 -7.55
N PHE A 174 -1.12 0.49 -8.39
CA PHE A 174 -0.25 1.61 -8.03
C PHE A 174 -1.05 2.91 -8.05
N GLY A 175 -0.89 3.77 -7.04
CA GLY A 175 -1.27 5.18 -7.18
C GLY A 175 -0.25 5.94 -8.03
N THR A 176 -0.59 7.14 -8.53
CA THR A 176 0.36 8.03 -9.22
C THR A 176 1.52 8.53 -8.35
N ASN A 177 1.47 8.28 -7.05
CA ASN A 177 2.55 8.44 -6.06
C ASN A 177 2.20 7.58 -4.84
N PRO A 178 2.53 6.27 -4.79
CA PRO A 178 2.23 5.44 -3.64
C PRO A 178 3.27 5.65 -2.53
N ILE A 179 3.76 6.90 -2.37
CA ILE A 179 4.82 7.25 -1.43
C ILE A 179 4.20 8.01 -0.28
N GLY A 180 3.99 7.31 0.82
CA GLY A 180 3.68 7.96 2.09
C GLY A 180 4.95 8.40 2.78
N THR A 181 5.02 9.68 3.15
CA THR A 181 6.17 10.22 3.86
C THR A 181 5.92 10.25 5.35
N PHE A 182 6.92 9.89 6.14
CA PHE A 182 6.91 10.06 7.59
C PHE A 182 8.26 10.54 8.09
N THR A 183 8.26 11.09 9.30
CA THR A 183 9.48 11.61 9.92
C THR A 183 9.83 10.81 11.15
N ILE A 184 11.11 10.52 11.33
CA ILE A 184 11.65 9.88 12.51
C ILE A 184 12.33 10.94 13.35
N SER A 185 11.71 11.22 14.48
CA SER A 185 12.20 12.22 15.43
C SER A 185 13.36 11.67 16.26
N ALA A 186 14.28 12.55 16.64
CA ALA A 186 15.31 12.20 17.60
C ALA A 186 14.62 11.87 18.93
N VAL A 187 14.91 10.68 19.45
CA VAL A 187 14.63 10.39 20.86
C VAL A 187 15.40 11.45 21.65
N PRO A 188 14.74 12.26 22.50
CA PRO A 188 15.47 13.09 23.44
C PRO A 188 16.34 12.13 24.24
N GLU A 189 17.66 12.17 24.07
CA GLU A 189 18.56 11.30 24.82
C GLU A 189 18.12 11.34 26.28
N PRO A 190 18.01 10.20 26.99
CA PRO A 190 17.65 10.17 28.39
C PRO A 190 18.74 10.91 29.16
N SER A 191 18.61 12.23 29.21
CA SER A 191 19.42 13.18 29.92
C SER A 191 20.87 12.71 30.08
N SER A 192 21.64 12.61 29.00
CA SER A 192 23.10 12.66 29.08
C SER A 192 23.52 13.85 29.97
N PHE A 193 22.71 14.92 29.95
CA PHE A 193 22.74 16.04 30.90
C PHE A 193 22.45 15.68 32.36
N ALA A 194 21.52 14.78 32.71
CA ALA A 194 21.28 14.39 34.10
C ALA A 194 22.36 13.42 34.60
N LEU A 195 22.89 12.55 33.74
CA LEU A 195 24.07 11.75 34.10
C LEU A 195 25.28 12.66 34.33
N LEU A 196 25.53 13.62 33.43
CA LEU A 196 26.62 14.56 33.56
C LEU A 196 26.43 15.52 34.75
N ALA A 197 25.21 16.02 34.98
CA ALA A 197 24.86 16.81 36.15
C ALA A 197 24.98 16.01 37.45
N GLY A 198 24.60 14.73 37.43
CA GLY A 198 24.80 13.80 38.54
C GLY A 198 26.28 13.62 38.86
N ILE A 199 27.11 13.33 37.86
CA ILE A 199 28.57 13.21 38.03
C ILE A 199 29.19 14.52 38.54
N ALA A 200 28.77 15.67 37.99
CA ALA A 200 29.25 16.98 38.44
C ALA A 200 28.85 17.28 39.90
N ALA A 201 27.61 16.94 40.29
CA ALA A 201 27.12 17.11 41.65
C ALA A 201 27.86 16.20 42.64
N PHE A 202 28.08 14.92 42.30
CA PHE A 202 28.86 14.00 43.12
C PHE A 202 30.33 14.42 43.22
N GLY A 203 30.93 14.88 42.11
CA GLY A 203 32.29 15.44 42.09
C GLY A 203 32.42 16.65 43.00
N TYR A 204 31.46 17.58 42.96
CA TYR A 204 31.41 18.75 43.83
C TYR A 204 31.31 18.36 45.33
N ILE A 205 30.44 17.41 45.66
CA ILE A 205 30.29 16.91 47.05
C ILE A 205 31.58 16.24 47.54
N ALA A 206 32.22 15.43 46.70
CA ALA A 206 33.46 14.74 47.04
C ALA A 206 34.62 15.72 47.27
N ILE A 207 34.74 16.78 46.47
CA ILE A 207 35.76 17.83 46.63
C ILE A 207 35.50 18.63 47.93
N ARG A 208 34.25 18.96 48.23
CA ARG A 208 33.89 19.74 49.43
C ARG A 208 34.21 19.00 50.73
N LYS A 209 34.09 17.67 50.78
CA LYS A 209 34.41 16.86 51.98
C LYS A 209 35.90 16.68 52.25
N ARG A 210 36.79 17.03 51.32
CA ARG A 210 38.26 16.92 51.48
C ARG A 210 38.94 18.20 51.96
N ARG A 211 38.20 19.30 52.10
CA ARG A 211 38.66 20.54 52.74
C ARG A 211 38.15 20.60 54.17
#